data_AF-A0A9D8SAS3-F1
#
_entry.id   AF-A0A9D8SAS3-F1
#
_cell.length_a   1.000
_cell.length_b   1.000
_cell.length_c   1.000
_cell.angle_alpha   90.00
_cell.angle_beta   90.00
_cell.angle_gamma   90.00
#
_symmetry.space_group_name_H-M   'P 1'
#
loop_
_entity.id
_entity.type
_entity.pdbx_description
1 polymer ?
#
loop_
_entity_poly.entity_id
_entity_poly.type
_entity_poly.pdbx_seq_one_letter_code
_entity_poly.pdbx_strand_id
1 'polypeptide(L)'
;MLNAKVHELLNQQINKEFYSAYLYLDFSNYFKAQGLDGFANWYMVQAQEERDHAILFYTYLQNENMPVTLEAIAKPDKEITCHMDVLKAGLEHEHYVTSLINEIYGAAYDVRDFRTMQFLDW
;
A
#
# COMPACT_ATOMS: atom_id res chain seq x y z
N MET A 1 -21.04 13.66 2.16
CA MET A 1 -20.05 13.99 1.12
C MET A 1 -18.69 13.81 1.77
N LEU A 2 -17.81 13.02 1.15
CA LEU A 2 -16.50 12.69 1.73
C LEU A 2 -15.72 13.97 2.03
N ASN A 3 -15.10 14.06 3.20
CA ASN A 3 -14.31 15.21 3.58
C ASN A 3 -13.09 15.34 2.65
N ALA A 4 -12.74 16.56 2.22
CA ALA A 4 -11.66 16.80 1.27
C ALA A 4 -10.30 16.25 1.75
N LYS A 5 -9.98 16.36 3.04
CA LYS A 5 -8.74 15.83 3.60
C LYS A 5 -8.72 14.30 3.60
N VAL A 6 -9.83 13.67 3.99
CA VAL A 6 -9.96 12.21 3.98
C VAL A 6 -9.87 11.67 2.55
N HIS A 7 -10.53 12.34 1.59
CA HIS A 7 -10.45 12.03 0.16
C HIS A 7 -9.03 12.12 -0.40
N GLU A 8 -8.29 13.17 -0.03
CA GLU A 8 -6.89 13.33 -0.43
C GLU A 8 -6.02 12.19 0.10
N LEU A 9 -6.14 11.86 1.40
CA LEU A 9 -5.37 10.79 2.02
C LEU A 9 -5.70 9.41 1.41
N LEU A 10 -6.97 9.13 1.11
CA LEU A 10 -7.37 7.89 0.43
C LEU A 10 -6.78 7.80 -0.98
N ASN A 11 -6.71 8.90 -1.74
CA ASN A 11 -6.03 8.91 -3.04
C ASN A 11 -4.52 8.65 -2.90
N GLN A 12 -3.89 9.28 -1.90
CA GLN A 12 -2.47 9.02 -1.61
C GLN A 12 -2.26 7.55 -1.26
N GLN A 13 -3.15 6.94 -0.48
CA GLN A 13 -3.07 5.53 -0.11
C GLN A 13 -3.11 4.61 -1.34
N ILE A 14 -3.96 4.89 -2.33
CA ILE A 14 -3.98 4.11 -3.59
C ILE A 14 -2.59 4.05 -4.23
N ASN A 15 -1.90 5.20 -4.34
CA ASN A 15 -0.55 5.23 -4.89
C ASN A 15 0.47 4.49 -4.00
N LYS A 16 0.32 4.56 -2.68
CA LYS A 16 1.17 3.87 -1.72
C LYS A 16 1.05 2.35 -1.82
N GLU A 17 -0.17 1.81 -1.94
CA GLU A 17 -0.37 0.37 -2.14
C GLU A 17 0.15 -0.10 -3.50
N PHE A 18 -0.02 0.69 -4.56
CA PHE A 18 0.62 0.36 -5.84
C PHE A 18 2.15 0.41 -5.77
N TYR A 19 2.72 1.32 -4.97
CA TYR A 19 4.16 1.32 -4.70
C TYR A 19 4.58 0.09 -3.88
N SER A 20 3.80 -0.33 -2.87
CA SER A 20 4.03 -1.57 -2.12
C SER A 20 4.11 -2.77 -3.07
N ALA A 21 3.16 -2.88 -4.00
CA ALA A 21 3.19 -3.92 -5.03
C ALA A 21 4.47 -3.87 -5.88
N TYR A 22 4.90 -2.66 -6.29
CA TYR A 22 6.09 -2.48 -7.12
C TYR A 22 7.39 -2.79 -6.35
N LEU A 23 7.45 -2.44 -5.07
CA LEU A 23 8.53 -2.82 -4.15
C LEU A 23 8.62 -4.34 -3.99
N TYR A 24 7.50 -5.03 -3.83
CA TYR A 24 7.48 -6.48 -3.66
C TYR A 24 7.82 -7.23 -4.94
N LEU A 25 7.58 -6.66 -6.12
CA LEU A 25 8.17 -7.16 -7.36
C LEU A 25 9.70 -7.09 -7.36
N ASP A 26 10.29 -6.00 -6.86
CA ASP A 26 11.74 -5.86 -6.76
C ASP A 26 12.36 -6.86 -5.77
N PHE A 27 11.68 -7.10 -4.65
CA PHE A 27 12.08 -8.13 -3.69
C PHE A 27 11.96 -9.55 -4.27
N SER A 28 10.89 -9.84 -5.01
CA SER A 28 10.74 -11.09 -5.74
C SER A 28 11.87 -11.30 -6.75
N ASN A 29 12.19 -10.25 -7.51
CA ASN A 29 13.28 -10.24 -8.49
C ASN A 29 14.65 -10.52 -7.83
N TYR A 30 14.93 -9.89 -6.68
CA TYR A 30 16.13 -10.17 -5.90
C TYR A 30 16.21 -11.65 -5.52
N PHE A 31 15.18 -12.21 -4.87
CA PHE A 31 15.23 -13.61 -4.43
C PHE A 31 15.30 -14.60 -5.59
N LYS A 32 14.68 -14.27 -6.73
CA LYS A 32 14.80 -15.08 -7.95
C LYS A 32 16.25 -15.11 -8.44
N ALA A 33 16.95 -13.98 -8.45
CA ALA A 33 18.36 -13.90 -8.83
C ALA A 33 19.28 -14.68 -7.88
N GLN A 34 18.87 -14.85 -6.61
CA GLN A 34 19.59 -15.67 -5.63
C GLN A 34 19.24 -17.17 -5.69
N GLY A 35 18.34 -17.59 -6.57
CA GLY A 35 17.88 -18.99 -6.65
C GLY A 35 16.96 -19.43 -5.51
N LEU A 36 16.39 -18.47 -4.77
CA LEU A 36 15.51 -18.70 -3.62
C LEU A 36 14.04 -18.61 -4.05
N ASP A 37 13.61 -19.59 -4.86
CA ASP A 37 12.30 -19.57 -5.53
C ASP A 37 11.10 -19.49 -4.57
N GLY A 38 11.21 -20.03 -3.36
CA GLY A 38 10.14 -19.94 -2.35
C GLY A 38 9.89 -18.50 -1.90
N PHE A 39 10.96 -17.74 -1.62
CA PHE A 39 10.86 -16.32 -1.27
C PHE A 39 10.41 -15.49 -2.46
N ALA A 40 10.93 -15.78 -3.65
CA ALA A 40 10.51 -15.10 -4.88
C ALA A 40 9.00 -15.24 -5.11
N ASN A 41 8.46 -16.46 -4.98
CA ASN A 41 7.03 -16.71 -5.11
C ASN A 41 6.22 -16.02 -4.00
N TRP A 42 6.70 -16.04 -2.75
CA TRP A 42 6.02 -15.36 -1.65
C TRP A 42 5.84 -13.88 -1.93
N TYR A 43 6.91 -13.16 -2.29
CA TYR A 43 6.82 -11.74 -2.64
C TYR A 43 5.98 -11.48 -3.89
N MET A 44 5.93 -12.43 -4.82
CA MET A 44 5.07 -12.32 -6.00
C MET A 44 3.58 -12.39 -5.63
N VAL A 45 3.22 -13.22 -4.64
CA VAL A 45 1.87 -13.24 -4.06
C VAL A 45 1.59 -11.97 -3.26
N GLN A 46 2.53 -11.49 -2.45
CA GLN A 46 2.37 -10.24 -1.70
C GLN A 46 2.16 -9.04 -2.64
N ALA A 47 2.89 -8.94 -3.74
CA ALA A 47 2.68 -7.88 -4.73
C ALA A 47 1.26 -7.93 -5.34
N GLN A 48 0.66 -9.11 -5.48
CA GLN A 48 -0.72 -9.25 -5.90
C GLN A 48 -1.69 -8.78 -4.80
N GLU A 49 -1.45 -9.14 -3.53
CA GLU A 49 -2.24 -8.67 -2.39
C GLU A 49 -2.23 -7.13 -2.29
N GLU A 50 -1.06 -6.49 -2.41
CA GLU A 50 -0.95 -5.02 -2.38
C GLU A 50 -1.67 -4.33 -3.54
N ARG A 51 -1.63 -4.94 -4.73
CA ARG A 51 -2.43 -4.46 -5.85
C ARG A 51 -3.92 -4.52 -5.51
N ASP A 52 -4.37 -5.59 -4.84
CA ASP A 52 -5.76 -5.76 -4.47
C ASP A 52 -6.17 -4.79 -3.35
N HIS A 53 -5.27 -4.43 -2.42
CA HIS A 53 -5.44 -3.31 -1.49
C HIS A 53 -5.65 -1.99 -2.25
N ALA A 54 -4.78 -1.67 -3.22
CA ALA A 54 -4.92 -0.45 -4.01
C ALA A 54 -6.28 -0.37 -4.73
N ILE A 55 -6.74 -1.50 -5.29
CA ILE A 55 -8.03 -1.61 -5.97
C ILE A 55 -9.20 -1.49 -4.98
N LEU A 56 -9.05 -1.95 -3.73
CA LEU A 56 -10.05 -1.79 -2.68
C LEU A 56 -10.28 -0.30 -2.37
N PHE A 57 -9.21 0.47 -2.14
CA PHE A 57 -9.29 1.92 -1.93
C PHE A 57 -9.83 2.67 -3.16
N TYR A 58 -9.38 2.29 -4.36
CA TYR A 58 -9.88 2.82 -5.62
C TYR A 58 -11.40 2.65 -5.75
N THR A 59 -11.88 1.43 -5.49
CA THR A 59 -13.30 1.10 -5.60
C THR A 59 -14.11 1.81 -4.52
N TYR A 60 -13.58 1.94 -3.31
CA TYR A 60 -14.22 2.69 -2.24
C TYR A 60 -14.48 4.15 -2.62
N LEU A 61 -13.49 4.84 -3.18
CA LEU A 61 -13.66 6.23 -3.65
C LEU A 61 -14.71 6.34 -4.77
N GLN A 62 -14.76 5.38 -5.70
CA GLN A 62 -15.79 5.34 -6.73
C GLN A 62 -17.19 5.17 -6.15
N ASN A 63 -17.35 4.30 -5.15
CA ASN A 63 -18.63 4.08 -4.47
C ASN A 63 -19.11 5.34 -3.73
N GLU A 64 -18.19 6.17 -3.24
CA GLU A 64 -18.50 7.48 -2.65
C GLU A 64 -18.70 8.59 -3.70
N ASN A 65 -18.72 8.26 -4.99
CA ASN A 65 -18.79 9.20 -6.13
C ASN A 65 -17.69 10.26 -6.10
N MET A 66 -16.50 9.88 -5.63
CA MET A 66 -15.34 10.75 -5.55
C MET A 66 -14.34 10.45 -6.67
N PRO A 67 -13.69 11.47 -7.25
CA PRO A 67 -12.70 11.26 -8.29
C PRO A 67 -11.46 10.54 -7.73
N VAL A 68 -10.90 9.63 -8.53
CA VAL A 68 -9.63 8.95 -8.22
C VAL A 68 -8.52 9.54 -9.09
N THR A 69 -7.40 9.88 -8.47
CA THR A 69 -6.19 10.37 -9.13
C THR A 69 -5.10 9.32 -9.03
N LEU A 70 -4.58 8.88 -10.18
CA LEU A 70 -3.46 7.95 -10.24
C LEU A 70 -2.17 8.73 -10.48
N GLU A 71 -1.36 8.84 -9.43
CA GLU A 71 -0.05 9.48 -9.48
C GLU A 71 1.02 8.52 -10.04
N ALA A 72 2.16 9.09 -10.42
CA ALA A 72 3.32 8.29 -10.82
C ALA A 72 3.78 7.38 -9.68
N ILE A 73 4.14 6.14 -10.00
CA ILE A 73 4.72 5.19 -9.04
C ILE A 73 6.24 5.35 -9.10
N ALA A 74 6.85 5.67 -7.96
CA ALA A 74 8.30 5.81 -7.87
C ALA A 74 8.99 4.44 -8.04
N LYS A 75 10.22 4.46 -8.57
CA LYS A 75 11.07 3.27 -8.61
C LYS A 75 11.49 2.87 -7.18
N PRO A 76 11.47 1.58 -6.81
CA PRO A 76 12.09 1.11 -5.57
C PRO A 76 13.58 1.46 -5.51
N ASP A 77 14.04 1.91 -4.34
CA ASP A 77 15.38 2.47 -4.15
C ASP A 77 16.13 1.88 -2.94
N LYS A 78 15.60 0.82 -2.32
CA LYS A 78 16.24 0.17 -1.17
C LYS A 78 17.55 -0.51 -1.60
N GLU A 79 18.63 -0.19 -0.90
CA GLU A 79 19.91 -0.87 -1.05
C GLU A 79 19.85 -2.26 -0.39
N ILE A 80 20.04 -3.31 -1.18
CA ILE A 80 20.00 -4.70 -0.69
C ILE A 80 21.41 -5.29 -0.78
N THR A 81 22.03 -5.57 0.37
CA THR A 81 23.37 -6.19 0.43
C THR A 81 23.31 -7.66 0.83
N CYS A 82 22.28 -8.06 1.58
CA CYS A 82 22.04 -9.43 1.99
C CYS A 82 20.54 -9.74 2.09
N HIS A 83 20.19 -11.03 2.22
CA HIS A 83 18.79 -11.47 2.28
C HIS A 83 18.00 -10.83 3.44
N MET A 84 18.68 -10.58 4.56
CA MET A 84 18.07 -9.97 5.73
C MET A 84 17.66 -8.51 5.49
N ASP A 85 18.33 -7.81 4.57
CA ASP A 85 17.98 -6.42 4.25
C ASP A 85 16.61 -6.35 3.58
N VAL A 86 16.29 -7.32 2.71
CA VAL A 86 14.98 -7.41 2.06
C VAL A 86 13.86 -7.60 3.09
N LEU A 87 14.07 -8.51 4.04
CA LEU A 87 13.08 -8.79 5.08
C LEU A 87 12.89 -7.58 6.02
N LYS A 88 13.97 -6.91 6.39
CA LYS A 88 13.92 -5.68 7.20
C LYS A 88 13.24 -4.54 6.45
N ALA A 89 13.55 -4.36 5.17
CA ALA A 89 12.94 -3.34 4.33
C ALA A 89 11.44 -3.59 4.14
N GLY A 90 11.02 -4.84 3.95
CA GLY A 90 9.61 -5.22 3.94
C GLY A 90 8.89 -4.89 5.25
N LEU A 91 9.47 -5.29 6.40
CA LEU A 91 8.88 -5.00 7.71
C LEU A 91 8.79 -3.50 8.01
N GLU A 92 9.84 -2.74 7.68
CA GLU A 92 9.85 -1.27 7.81
C GLU A 92 8.75 -0.65 6.96
N HIS A 93 8.58 -1.14 5.73
CA HIS A 93 7.56 -0.67 4.79
C HIS A 93 6.15 -0.98 5.31
N GLU A 94 5.89 -2.18 5.83
CA GLU A 94 4.59 -2.54 6.43
C GLU A 94 4.23 -1.67 7.64
N HIS A 95 5.20 -1.37 8.50
CA HIS A 95 4.99 -0.43 9.60
C HIS A 95 4.67 0.98 9.10
N TYR A 96 5.32 1.41 8.01
CA TYR A 96 5.03 2.68 7.37
C TYR A 96 3.61 2.71 6.78
N VAL A 97 3.20 1.70 5.99
CA VAL A 97 1.83 1.60 5.44
C VAL A 97 0.79 1.61 6.56
N THR A 98 1.01 0.84 7.63
CA THR A 98 0.15 0.85 8.83
C THR A 98 0.01 2.25 9.44
N SER A 99 1.10 3.03 9.48
CA SER A 99 1.05 4.40 9.99
C SER A 99 0.19 5.33 9.13
N LEU A 100 0.20 5.12 7.80
CA LEU A 100 -0.65 5.86 6.86
C LEU A 100 -2.12 5.52 7.05
N ILE A 101 -2.46 4.23 7.23
CA ILE A 101 -3.83 3.80 7.55
C ILE A 101 -4.32 4.46 8.84
N ASN A 102 -3.50 4.49 9.89
CA ASN A 102 -3.84 5.16 11.14
C ASN A 102 -4.05 6.68 10.96
N GLU A 103 -3.29 7.33 10.08
CA GLU A 103 -3.50 8.74 9.74
C GLU A 103 -4.88 8.96 9.08
N ILE A 104 -5.26 8.13 8.11
CA ILE A 104 -6.59 8.19 7.47
C ILE A 104 -7.68 7.97 8.51
N TYR A 105 -7.50 6.96 9.38
CA TYR A 105 -8.46 6.63 10.42
C TYR A 105 -8.66 7.80 11.41
N GLY A 106 -7.58 8.42 11.87
CA GLY A 106 -7.63 9.59 12.73
C GLY A 106 -8.33 10.78 12.06
N ALA A 107 -8.00 11.05 10.79
CA ALA A 107 -8.64 12.11 10.02
C ALA A 107 -10.15 11.86 9.84
N ALA A 108 -10.55 10.61 9.58
CA ALA A 108 -11.95 10.22 9.49
C ALA A 108 -12.67 10.36 10.84
N TYR A 109 -12.02 9.98 11.95
CA TYR A 109 -12.55 10.13 13.30
C TYR A 109 -12.84 11.60 13.65
N ASP A 110 -11.89 12.50 13.39
CA ASP A 110 -12.00 13.92 13.72
C ASP A 110 -13.19 14.61 13.05
N VAL A 111 -13.51 14.19 11.82
CA VAL A 111 -14.65 14.71 11.04
C VAL A 111 -15.91 13.86 11.17
N ARG A 112 -15.89 12.83 12.03
CA ARG A 112 -16.99 11.88 12.25
C ARG A 112 -17.43 11.17 10.96
N ASP A 113 -16.49 10.85 10.09
CA ASP A 113 -16.71 10.02 8.91
C ASP A 113 -16.72 8.53 9.29
N PHE A 114 -17.83 8.11 9.89
CA PHE A 114 -18.03 6.74 10.33
C PHE A 114 -18.01 5.72 9.18
N ARG A 115 -18.29 6.16 7.94
CA ARG A 115 -18.26 5.27 6.78
C ARG A 115 -16.83 4.93 6.39
N THR A 116 -15.94 5.92 6.33
CA THR A 116 -14.52 5.68 6.08
C THR A 116 -13.91 4.85 7.21
N MET A 117 -14.24 5.15 8.46
CA MET A 117 -13.77 4.33 9.60
C MET A 117 -14.18 2.85 9.46
N GLN A 118 -15.46 2.57 9.18
CA GLN A 118 -15.94 1.20 8.99
C GLN A 118 -15.26 0.51 7.80
N PHE A 119 -14.98 1.25 6.72
CA PHE A 119 -14.26 0.73 5.56
C PHE A 119 -12.82 0.31 5.91
N LEU A 120 -12.15 1.06 6.79
CA LEU A 120 -10.77 0.79 7.21
C LEU A 120 -10.63 -0.33 8.25
N ASP A 121 -11.73 -0.86 8.80
CA ASP A 121 -11.71 -1.98 9.77
C ASP A 121 -11.60 -3.37 9.10
N TRP A 122 -11.36 -3.42 7.78
CA TRP A 122 -11.15 -4.65 7.01
C TRP A 122 -9.80 -5.31 7.31
#